data_AF-A0A2S3XUT3-F1
#
_entry.id   AF-A0A2S3XUT3-F1
#
_cell.length_a   1.000
_cell.length_b   1.000
_cell.length_c   1.000
_cell.angle_alpha   90.00
_cell.angle_beta   90.00
_cell.angle_gamma   90.00
#
_symmetry.space_group_name_H-M   'P 1'
#
loop_
_entity.id
_entity.type
_entity.pdbx_description
1 polymer ?
#
loop_
_entity_poly.entity_id
_entity_poly.type
_entity_poly.pdbx_seq_one_letter_code
_entity_poly.pdbx_strand_id
1 'polypeptide(L)'
;MIVLGLALAFVWSNPKDAEQQREQRATERRAAAKDRKSVVESELITVGRAKAYIRADWQWEEDRVTITLNPDLSGPSNYVSISAQEQEDSQEVMPLVPLPFAVTVTLPIEDPPQAIMVRVALGDEDWKKGDTAPSRLLRLSPEGTLTDVSTGKELPTEFS
;
A
#
# COMPACT_ATOMS: atom_id res chain seq x y z
N MET A 1 -43.21 -11.86 -43.42
CA MET A 1 -42.27 -10.79 -43.02
C MET A 1 -42.68 -10.35 -41.63
N ILE A 2 -41.94 -10.71 -40.58
CA ILE A 2 -42.26 -10.36 -39.19
C ILE A 2 -41.34 -9.19 -38.82
N VAL A 3 -41.93 -8.02 -38.57
CA VAL A 3 -41.20 -6.83 -38.09
C VAL A 3 -41.14 -6.93 -36.57
N LEU A 4 -39.97 -7.28 -36.04
CA LEU A 4 -39.72 -7.36 -34.61
C LEU A 4 -39.33 -5.96 -34.10
N GLY A 5 -40.24 -5.30 -33.39
CA GLY A 5 -40.01 -3.98 -32.80
C GLY A 5 -39.10 -4.08 -31.57
N LEU A 6 -37.92 -3.47 -31.64
CA LEU A 6 -37.03 -3.25 -30.48
C LEU A 6 -37.56 -2.06 -29.67
N ALA A 7 -38.15 -2.35 -28.51
CA ALA A 7 -38.44 -1.33 -27.51
C ALA A 7 -37.15 -1.00 -26.75
N LEU A 8 -36.56 0.16 -27.03
CA LEU A 8 -35.49 0.74 -26.23
C LEU A 8 -36.10 1.37 -24.97
N ALA A 9 -36.04 0.66 -23.85
CA ALA A 9 -36.34 1.24 -22.55
C ALA A 9 -35.17 2.14 -22.13
N PHE A 10 -35.34 3.46 -22.29
CA PHE A 10 -34.48 4.46 -21.67
C PHE A 10 -34.78 4.47 -20.17
N VAL A 11 -33.92 3.82 -19.37
CA VAL A 11 -33.94 3.99 -17.91
C VAL A 11 -33.32 5.36 -17.59
N TRP A 12 -34.16 6.33 -17.27
CA TRP A 12 -33.74 7.58 -16.64
C TRP A 12 -33.39 7.27 -15.17
N SER A 13 -32.09 7.16 -14.87
CA SER A 13 -31.64 7.03 -13.48
C SER A 13 -31.77 8.37 -12.77
N ASN A 14 -32.60 8.40 -11.72
CA ASN A 14 -32.76 9.54 -10.85
C ASN A 14 -31.47 9.71 -10.01
N PRO A 15 -30.87 10.90 -9.90
CA PRO A 15 -29.61 11.09 -9.17
C PRO A 15 -29.71 10.72 -7.68
N LYS A 16 -30.90 10.84 -7.08
CA LYS A 16 -31.16 10.40 -5.70
C LYS A 16 -31.09 8.88 -5.52
N ASP A 17 -31.55 8.13 -6.52
CA ASP A 17 -31.50 6.66 -6.48
C ASP A 17 -30.05 6.17 -6.62
N ALA A 18 -29.22 6.87 -7.41
CA ALA A 18 -27.81 6.57 -7.55
C ALA A 18 -27.01 6.82 -6.26
N GLU A 19 -27.34 7.90 -5.53
CA GLU A 19 -26.71 8.23 -4.25
C GLU A 19 -27.10 7.24 -3.15
N GLN A 20 -28.40 6.93 -3.06
CA GLN A 20 -28.93 5.96 -2.09
C GLN A 20 -28.38 4.53 -2.35
N GLN A 21 -28.19 4.16 -3.61
CA GLN A 21 -27.59 2.88 -4.00
C GLN A 21 -26.07 2.84 -3.78
N ARG A 22 -25.38 4.00 -3.76
CA ARG A 22 -23.96 4.10 -3.35
C ARG A 22 -23.82 3.95 -1.85
N GLU A 23 -24.68 4.61 -1.07
CA GLU A 23 -24.69 4.51 0.39
C GLU A 23 -25.00 3.08 0.86
N GLN A 24 -25.99 2.41 0.26
CA GLN A 24 -26.29 1.01 0.56
C GLN A 24 -25.08 0.10 0.28
N ARG A 25 -24.44 0.27 -0.89
CA ARG A 25 -23.21 -0.50 -1.22
C ARG A 25 -22.06 -0.21 -0.27
N ALA A 26 -21.86 1.05 0.13
CA ALA A 26 -20.83 1.42 1.11
C ALA A 26 -21.12 0.80 2.49
N THR A 27 -22.40 0.73 2.88
CA THR A 27 -22.82 0.13 4.15
C THR A 27 -22.62 -1.39 4.15
N GLU A 28 -23.01 -2.06 3.07
CA GLU A 28 -22.77 -3.49 2.88
C GLU A 28 -21.27 -3.82 2.86
N ARG A 29 -20.46 -2.98 2.20
CA ARG A 29 -18.98 -3.11 2.20
C ARG A 29 -18.40 -2.97 3.60
N ARG A 30 -18.79 -1.94 4.36
CA ARG A 30 -18.34 -1.74 5.75
C ARG A 30 -18.73 -2.93 6.63
N ALA A 31 -19.93 -3.48 6.43
CA ALA A 31 -20.37 -4.66 7.16
C ALA A 31 -19.52 -5.91 6.82
N ALA A 32 -19.16 -6.12 5.56
CA ALA A 32 -18.28 -7.22 5.14
C ALA A 32 -16.79 -7.00 5.51
N ALA A 33 -16.38 -5.74 5.67
CA ALA A 33 -15.03 -5.31 6.03
C ALA A 33 -14.72 -5.46 7.52
N LYS A 34 -15.73 -5.39 8.39
CA LYS A 34 -15.56 -5.39 9.86
C LYS A 34 -14.80 -6.60 10.41
N ASP A 35 -14.89 -7.74 9.73
CA ASP A 35 -14.21 -8.99 10.10
C ASP A 35 -12.91 -9.21 9.30
N ARG A 36 -12.60 -8.36 8.32
CA ARG A 36 -11.34 -8.38 7.59
C ARG A 36 -10.33 -7.55 8.36
N LYS A 37 -9.45 -8.23 9.10
CA LYS A 37 -8.15 -7.65 9.47
C LYS A 37 -7.11 -8.31 8.58
N SER A 38 -6.31 -7.48 7.94
CA SER A 38 -5.24 -7.94 7.07
C SER A 38 -4.09 -6.99 7.28
N VAL A 39 -3.35 -7.21 8.36
CA VAL A 39 -2.07 -6.57 8.58
C VAL A 39 -1.02 -7.48 7.97
N VAL A 40 -0.21 -6.94 7.05
CA VAL A 40 0.98 -7.62 6.53
C VAL A 40 2.19 -6.94 7.15
N GLU A 41 2.93 -7.69 7.94
CA GLU A 41 4.25 -7.28 8.40
C GLU A 41 5.29 -8.19 7.77
N SER A 42 6.38 -7.61 7.27
CA SER A 42 7.51 -8.39 6.79
C SER A 42 8.75 -7.95 7.52
N GLU A 43 9.38 -8.93 8.17
CA GLU A 43 10.63 -8.71 8.86
C GLU A 43 11.76 -8.50 7.83
N LEU A 44 12.43 -7.36 7.98
CA LEU A 44 13.79 -7.14 7.49
C LEU A 44 13.94 -7.19 5.95
N ILE A 45 13.42 -6.19 5.27
CA ILE A 45 13.83 -5.87 3.89
C ILE A 45 15.27 -5.37 3.92
N THR A 46 16.16 -6.10 3.24
CA THR A 46 17.56 -5.69 3.09
C THR A 46 17.76 -5.02 1.74
N VAL A 47 18.16 -3.75 1.69
CA VAL A 47 18.58 -3.11 0.43
C VAL A 47 20.02 -2.61 0.60
N GLY A 48 20.96 -3.25 -0.10
CA GLY A 48 22.38 -3.09 0.22
C GLY A 48 22.71 -3.68 1.60
N ARG A 49 23.30 -2.86 2.49
CA ARG A 49 23.53 -3.21 3.90
C ARG A 49 22.44 -2.71 4.85
N ALA A 50 21.59 -1.79 4.39
CA ALA A 50 20.52 -1.22 5.19
C ALA A 50 19.34 -2.19 5.32
N LYS A 51 18.66 -2.10 6.46
CA LYS A 51 17.55 -2.98 6.84
C LYS A 51 16.35 -2.16 7.30
N ALA A 52 15.15 -2.60 6.96
CA ALA A 52 13.91 -1.98 7.39
C ALA A 52 12.77 -3.01 7.49
N TYR A 53 11.74 -2.68 8.24
CA TYR A 53 10.49 -3.43 8.35
C TYR A 53 9.42 -2.70 7.54
N ILE A 54 8.67 -3.44 6.73
CA ILE A 54 7.46 -2.90 6.09
C ILE A 54 6.24 -3.45 6.80
N ARG A 55 5.29 -2.56 7.06
CA ARG A 55 3.97 -2.88 7.58
C ARG A 55 2.93 -2.28 6.65
N ALA A 56 1.97 -3.08 6.22
CA ALA A 56 0.79 -2.61 5.52
C ALA A 56 -0.45 -2.96 6.35
N ASP A 57 -1.22 -1.93 6.70
CA ASP A 57 -2.42 -2.02 7.52
C ASP A 57 -3.63 -1.60 6.66
N TRP A 58 -4.44 -2.59 6.25
CA TRP A 58 -5.66 -2.34 5.50
C TRP A 58 -6.79 -2.00 6.46
N GLN A 59 -7.22 -0.76 6.40
CA GLN A 59 -8.32 -0.20 7.17
C GLN A 59 -9.58 -0.26 6.32
N TRP A 60 -10.14 -1.46 6.19
CA TRP A 60 -11.23 -1.77 5.28
C TRP A 60 -12.51 -0.96 5.55
N GLU A 61 -12.79 -0.57 6.79
CA GLU A 61 -13.95 0.29 7.12
C GLU A 61 -13.79 1.73 6.58
N GLU A 62 -12.54 2.15 6.42
CA GLU A 62 -12.13 3.49 6.02
C GLU A 62 -11.69 3.54 4.54
N ASP A 63 -11.85 2.42 3.80
CA ASP A 63 -11.47 2.25 2.39
C ASP A 63 -10.03 2.71 2.10
N ARG A 64 -9.09 2.45 3.03
CA ARG A 64 -7.69 2.87 2.90
C ARG A 64 -6.71 1.85 3.45
N VAL A 65 -5.48 1.92 2.98
CA VAL A 65 -4.35 1.14 3.48
C VAL A 65 -3.19 2.05 3.80
N THR A 66 -2.63 1.88 4.99
CA THR A 66 -1.47 2.62 5.46
C THR A 66 -0.25 1.73 5.37
N ILE A 67 0.77 2.17 4.65
CA ILE A 67 2.01 1.42 4.45
C ILE A 67 3.13 2.20 5.12
N THR A 68 3.76 1.60 6.13
CA THR A 68 4.84 2.18 6.91
C THR A 68 6.12 1.42 6.66
N LEU A 69 7.21 2.16 6.44
CA LEU A 69 8.56 1.62 6.36
C LEU A 69 9.36 2.11 7.57
N ASN A 70 9.71 1.18 8.45
CA ASN A 70 10.46 1.43 9.69
C ASN A 70 11.92 1.01 9.51
N PRO A 71 12.90 1.90 9.61
CA PRO A 71 14.31 1.51 9.61
C PRO A 71 14.62 0.61 10.83
N ASP A 72 15.42 -0.43 10.62
CA ASP A 72 15.84 -1.35 11.68
C ASP A 72 16.93 -0.71 12.55
N LEU A 73 16.74 -0.75 13.88
CA LEU A 73 17.70 -0.21 14.85
C LEU A 73 19.04 -0.96 14.88
N SER A 74 19.10 -2.16 14.30
CA SER A 74 20.31 -2.98 14.26
C SER A 74 21.24 -2.70 13.07
N GLY A 75 20.75 -2.00 12.04
CA GLY A 75 21.48 -1.77 10.80
C GLY A 75 21.79 -0.29 10.56
N PRO A 76 22.96 0.05 9.99
CA PRO A 76 23.23 1.42 9.58
C PRO A 76 22.31 1.81 8.41
N SER A 77 21.42 2.77 8.64
CA SER A 77 20.59 3.39 7.61
C SER A 77 20.60 4.90 7.80
N ASN A 78 21.07 5.64 6.79
CA ASN A 78 21.07 7.10 6.80
C ASN A 78 19.86 7.69 6.08
N TYR A 79 19.13 6.87 5.32
CA TYR A 79 18.02 7.31 4.50
C TYR A 79 16.99 6.21 4.31
N VAL A 80 15.72 6.60 4.37
CA VAL A 80 14.58 5.74 4.08
C VAL A 80 13.60 6.50 3.21
N SER A 81 13.07 5.84 2.19
CA SER A 81 12.00 6.38 1.35
C SER A 81 11.01 5.28 0.98
N ILE A 82 9.75 5.67 0.93
CA ILE A 82 8.65 4.86 0.45
C ILE A 82 7.86 5.67 -0.57
N SER A 83 7.55 5.06 -1.70
CA SER A 83 6.68 5.65 -2.72
C SER A 83 5.72 4.62 -3.29
N ALA A 84 4.50 5.05 -3.54
CA ALA A 84 3.45 4.24 -4.14
C ALA A 84 2.43 5.15 -4.82
N GLN A 85 2.04 4.80 -6.04
CA GLN A 85 1.20 5.65 -6.89
C GLN A 85 1.80 7.07 -6.99
N GLU A 86 1.04 8.11 -6.61
CA GLU A 86 1.46 9.52 -6.61
C GLU A 86 1.91 10.01 -5.22
N GLN A 87 2.02 9.11 -4.24
CA GLN A 87 2.47 9.44 -2.88
C GLN A 87 3.91 8.99 -2.64
N GLU A 88 4.64 9.83 -1.94
CA GLU A 88 6.01 9.56 -1.52
C GLU A 88 6.24 10.20 -0.14
N ASP A 89 6.99 9.49 0.70
CA ASP A 89 7.52 10.00 1.95
C ASP A 89 8.97 9.54 2.11
N SER A 90 9.81 10.39 2.69
CA SER A 90 11.22 10.10 2.87
C SER A 90 11.82 10.83 4.06
N GLN A 91 12.82 10.21 4.67
CA GLN A 91 13.52 10.76 5.82
C GLN A 91 15.01 10.46 5.72
N GLU A 92 15.83 11.47 5.98
CA GLU A 92 17.26 11.35 6.18
C GLU A 92 17.59 11.40 7.68
N VAL A 93 18.72 10.81 8.07
CA VAL A 93 19.23 10.91 9.44
C VAL A 93 19.44 12.38 9.80
N MET A 94 19.03 12.75 11.01
CA MET A 94 19.16 14.12 11.51
C MET A 94 20.31 14.21 12.52
N PRO A 95 20.93 15.40 12.69
CA PRO A 95 21.88 15.61 13.77
C PRO A 95 21.26 15.19 15.11
N LEU A 96 21.99 14.38 15.89
CA LEU A 96 21.59 13.84 17.20
C LEU A 96 20.54 12.71 17.17
N VAL A 97 20.02 12.32 16.01
CA VAL A 97 19.14 11.15 15.87
C VAL A 97 19.93 10.07 15.14
N PRO A 98 20.19 8.90 15.75
CA PRO A 98 21.09 7.91 15.16
C PRO A 98 20.53 7.24 13.90
N LEU A 99 19.23 7.36 13.64
CA LEU A 99 18.51 6.70 12.54
C LEU A 99 17.40 7.62 12.02
N PRO A 100 17.01 7.50 10.73
CA PRO A 100 15.84 8.17 10.23
C PRO A 100 14.57 7.66 10.95
N PHE A 101 13.54 8.50 10.99
CA PHE A 101 12.23 8.08 11.44
C PHE A 101 11.52 7.20 10.40
N ALA A 102 10.48 6.52 10.84
CA ALA A 102 9.56 5.81 9.98
C ALA A 102 8.91 6.75 8.95
N VAL A 103 8.70 6.26 7.74
CA VAL A 103 8.01 6.98 6.66
C VAL A 103 6.77 6.22 6.26
N THR A 104 5.73 6.94 5.83
CA THR A 104 4.39 6.36 5.62
C THR A 104 3.70 6.93 4.39
N VAL A 105 2.97 6.07 3.68
CA VAL A 105 2.01 6.47 2.63
C VAL A 105 0.64 5.86 2.92
N THR A 106 -0.43 6.56 2.53
CA THR A 106 -1.81 6.11 2.76
C THR A 106 -2.59 6.14 1.46
N LEU A 107 -2.95 4.97 0.96
CA LEU A 107 -3.58 4.82 -0.34
C LEU A 107 -5.04 4.42 -0.19
N PRO A 108 -5.92 4.82 -1.13
CA PRO A 108 -7.27 4.29 -1.18
C PRO A 108 -7.27 2.80 -1.54
N ILE A 109 -8.21 2.05 -1.00
CA ILE A 109 -8.50 0.66 -1.42
C ILE A 109 -9.58 0.69 -2.49
N GLU A 110 -9.32 0.07 -3.65
CA GLU A 110 -10.31 -0.11 -4.71
C GLU A 110 -11.24 -1.30 -4.44
N ASP A 111 -12.40 -1.36 -5.13
CA ASP A 111 -13.29 -2.53 -5.13
C ASP A 111 -13.41 -3.11 -6.55
N PRO A 112 -12.89 -4.32 -6.82
CA PRO A 112 -12.24 -5.23 -5.87
C PRO A 112 -10.85 -4.73 -5.43
N PRO A 113 -10.38 -5.12 -4.21
CA PRO A 113 -9.08 -4.71 -3.73
C PRO A 113 -7.97 -5.33 -4.60
N GLN A 114 -6.98 -4.50 -4.93
CA GLN A 114 -5.87 -4.88 -5.79
C GLN A 114 -4.57 -4.90 -5.01
N ALA A 115 -3.60 -5.65 -5.55
CA ALA A 115 -2.24 -5.61 -5.04
C ALA A 115 -1.62 -4.22 -5.30
N ILE A 116 -0.87 -3.73 -4.32
CA ILE A 116 -0.26 -2.40 -4.35
C ILE A 116 1.22 -2.54 -4.64
N MET A 117 1.69 -1.73 -5.59
CA MET A 117 3.09 -1.62 -5.94
C MET A 117 3.73 -0.52 -5.10
N VAL A 118 4.72 -0.88 -4.31
CA VAL A 118 5.46 0.04 -3.43
C VAL A 118 6.92 -0.02 -3.79
N ARG A 119 7.52 1.14 -4.05
CA ARG A 119 8.96 1.26 -4.13
C ARG A 119 9.50 1.69 -2.77
N VAL A 120 10.45 0.94 -2.26
CA VAL A 120 11.18 1.28 -1.04
C VAL A 120 12.63 1.55 -1.41
N ALA A 121 13.23 2.56 -0.80
CA ALA A 121 14.65 2.87 -0.96
C ALA A 121 15.30 3.04 0.40
N LEU A 122 16.49 2.46 0.56
CA LEU A 122 17.29 2.56 1.78
C LEU A 122 18.71 2.99 1.42
N GLY A 123 19.19 4.04 2.08
CA GLY A 123 20.60 4.44 2.03
C GLY A 123 21.31 3.90 3.27
N ASP A 124 22.42 3.18 3.07
CA ASP A 124 23.26 2.70 4.18
C ASP A 124 24.15 3.82 4.76
N GLU A 125 25.11 3.49 5.63
CA GLU A 125 26.03 4.45 6.26
C GLU A 125 26.81 5.33 5.27
N ASP A 126 27.04 4.85 4.05
CA ASP A 126 27.81 5.56 3.03
C ASP A 126 26.94 6.48 2.18
N TRP A 127 25.61 6.37 2.27
CA TRP A 127 24.68 7.21 1.53
C TRP A 127 24.75 8.67 1.99
N LYS A 128 24.74 9.59 1.03
CA LYS A 128 24.71 11.04 1.27
C LYS A 128 23.56 11.69 0.50
N LYS A 129 23.14 12.86 1.00
CA LYS A 129 22.12 13.67 0.34
C LYS A 129 22.50 13.96 -1.11
N GLY A 130 21.59 13.62 -2.03
CA GLY A 130 21.78 13.72 -3.47
C GLY A 130 22.21 12.41 -4.13
N ASP A 131 22.69 11.43 -3.37
CA ASP A 131 22.96 10.09 -3.89
C ASP A 131 21.66 9.37 -4.19
N THR A 132 21.68 8.56 -5.26
CA THR A 132 20.58 7.63 -5.54
C THR A 132 20.68 6.45 -4.57
N ALA A 133 19.71 6.34 -3.66
CA ALA A 133 19.62 5.20 -2.77
C ALA A 133 19.26 3.92 -3.54
N PRO A 134 19.86 2.77 -3.22
CA PRO A 134 19.37 1.47 -3.64
C PRO A 134 17.87 1.34 -3.35
N SER A 135 17.10 0.79 -4.31
CA SER A 135 15.66 0.61 -4.15
C SER A 135 15.19 -0.78 -4.56
N ARG A 136 14.04 -1.18 -4.02
CA ARG A 136 13.31 -2.39 -4.39
C ARG A 136 11.87 -2.03 -4.71
N LEU A 137 11.31 -2.75 -5.66
CA LEU A 137 9.90 -2.69 -5.99
C LEU A 137 9.22 -3.91 -5.37
N LEU A 138 8.22 -3.65 -4.54
CA LEU A 138 7.48 -4.63 -3.78
C LEU A 138 6.02 -4.65 -4.24
N ARG A 139 5.41 -5.83 -4.21
CA ARG A 139 3.98 -6.02 -4.45
C ARG A 139 3.35 -6.53 -3.16
N LEU A 140 2.52 -5.71 -2.53
CA LEU A 140 1.73 -6.03 -1.34
C LEU A 140 0.35 -6.49 -1.77
N SER A 141 -0.07 -7.69 -1.40
CA SER A 141 -1.42 -8.18 -1.67
C SER A 141 -2.29 -8.11 -0.40
N PRO A 142 -3.57 -7.70 -0.53
CA PRO A 142 -4.51 -7.71 0.59
C PRO A 142 -4.73 -9.09 1.22
N GLU A 143 -4.36 -10.15 0.51
CA GLU A 143 -4.44 -11.55 0.95
C GLU A 143 -3.24 -12.00 1.82
N GLY A 144 -2.31 -11.09 2.13
CA GLY A 144 -1.26 -11.35 3.11
C GLY A 144 0.14 -11.56 2.54
N THR A 145 0.30 -11.40 1.23
CA THR A 145 1.55 -11.72 0.54
C THR A 145 2.37 -10.47 0.25
N LEU A 146 3.69 -10.60 0.36
CA LEU A 146 4.64 -9.58 -0.06
C LEU A 146 5.64 -10.18 -1.04
N THR A 147 5.67 -9.68 -2.27
CA THR A 147 6.59 -10.16 -3.31
C THR A 147 7.61 -9.09 -3.67
N ASP A 148 8.90 -9.44 -3.72
CA ASP A 148 9.91 -8.63 -4.41
C ASP A 148 9.75 -8.81 -5.92
N VAL A 149 9.34 -7.75 -6.60
CA VAL A 149 8.96 -7.78 -8.02
C VAL A 149 10.17 -8.04 -8.93
N SER A 150 11.36 -7.61 -8.50
CA SER A 150 12.58 -7.78 -9.31
C SER A 150 13.06 -9.23 -9.30
N THR A 151 12.83 -9.93 -8.19
CA THR A 151 13.26 -11.33 -8.02
C THR A 151 12.13 -12.35 -8.19
N GLY A 152 10.88 -11.91 -8.14
CA GLY A 152 9.69 -12.76 -8.10
C GLY A 152 9.54 -13.56 -6.80
N LYS A 153 10.39 -13.32 -5.80
CA LYS A 153 10.37 -14.05 -4.54
C LYS A 153 9.38 -13.45 -3.56
N GLU A 154 8.62 -14.31 -2.91
CA GLU A 154 7.83 -13.95 -1.74
C GLU A 154 8.77 -13.74 -0.55
N LEU A 155 8.53 -12.65 0.18
CA LEU A 155 9.26 -12.31 1.41
C LEU A 155 8.51 -12.92 2.59
N PRO A 156 9.22 -13.31 3.68
CA PRO A 156 8.56 -13.77 4.89
C PRO A 156 7.60 -12.72 5.42
N THR A 157 6.34 -13.08 5.62
CA THR A 157 5.32 -12.20 6.20
C THR A 157 4.69 -12.83 7.43
N GLU A 158 4.34 -11.98 8.39
CA GLU A 158 3.34 -12.26 9.40
C GLU A 158 2.04 -11.61 8.93
N PHE A 159 0.96 -12.40 8.92
CA PHE A 159 -0.37 -11.95 8.51
C PHE A 159 -1.35 -12.15 9.66
N SER A 160 -2.04 -11.07 10.06
CA SER A 160 -2.97 -11.07 11.20
C SER A 160 -4.20 -10.20 11.00
#